data_AF-A0A2G0VXU6-F1
#
_entry.id   AF-A0A2G0VXU6-F1
#
_cell.length_a   1.000
_cell.length_b   1.000
_cell.length_c   1.000
_cell.angle_alpha   90.00
_cell.angle_beta   90.00
_cell.angle_gamma   90.00
#
_symmetry.space_group_name_H-M   'P 1'
#
loop_
_entity.id
_entity.type
_entity.pdbx_description
1 polymer ?
#
loop_
_entity_poly.entity_id
_entity_poly.type
_entity_poly.pdbx_seq_one_letter_code
_entity_poly.pdbx_strand_id
1 'polypeptide(L)'
;MSSKKINQNSIENTLKIDDLALHTVEVLEQARACPELISGVDLDIYNVEGSSSMRQFVEYRMGTLGRSGRALHGVEECTLKLERLEPDHPVSWVAKKVGNNILILIIDRELDSVIHAMSTASNSA
;
A
#
# COMPACT_ATOMS: atom_id res chain seq x y z
N MET A 1 -0.68 24.48 -4.92
CA MET A 1 -0.36 23.13 -5.42
C MET A 1 -1.63 22.30 -5.34
N SER A 2 -1.94 21.49 -6.35
CA SER A 2 -3.04 20.52 -6.26
C SER A 2 -2.70 19.51 -5.16
N SER A 3 -3.55 19.35 -4.15
CA SER A 3 -3.40 18.27 -3.15
C SER A 3 -3.43 16.93 -3.88
N LYS A 4 -2.39 16.12 -3.64
CA LYS A 4 -2.26 14.77 -4.22
C LYS A 4 -3.15 13.82 -3.43
N LYS A 5 -3.92 12.97 -4.12
CA LYS A 5 -4.97 12.15 -3.47
C LYS A 5 -5.03 10.74 -4.03
N ILE A 6 -5.21 9.78 -3.13
CA ILE A 6 -5.62 8.42 -3.50
C ILE A 6 -7.13 8.31 -3.45
N ASN A 7 -7.73 7.86 -4.54
CA ASN A 7 -9.18 7.72 -4.66
C ASN A 7 -9.56 6.42 -5.40
N GLN A 8 -10.82 6.31 -5.82
CA GLN A 8 -11.32 5.15 -6.57
C GLN A 8 -10.53 4.87 -7.86
N ASN A 9 -10.15 5.91 -8.63
CA ASN A 9 -9.35 5.70 -9.84
C ASN A 9 -7.97 5.12 -9.50
N SER A 10 -7.38 5.53 -8.37
CA SER A 10 -6.13 4.95 -7.88
C SER A 10 -6.30 3.46 -7.57
N ILE A 11 -7.43 3.06 -6.96
CA ILE A 11 -7.75 1.65 -6.68
C ILE A 11 -7.94 0.86 -7.98
N GLU A 12 -8.70 1.39 -8.94
CA GLU A 12 -8.91 0.75 -10.24
C GLU A 12 -7.60 0.56 -11.02
N ASN A 13 -6.70 1.55 -10.96
CA ASN A 13 -5.38 1.43 -11.58
C ASN A 13 -4.48 0.44 -10.83
N THR A 14 -4.58 0.41 -9.50
CA THR A 14 -3.84 -0.58 -8.68
C THR A 14 -4.25 -2.00 -9.05
N LEU A 15 -5.54 -2.26 -9.25
CA LEU A 15 -6.05 -3.59 -9.64
C LEU A 15 -5.57 -4.09 -11.00
N LYS A 16 -4.94 -3.23 -11.82
CA LYS A 16 -4.31 -3.61 -13.10
C LYS A 16 -2.84 -4.03 -12.95
N ILE A 17 -2.31 -4.04 -11.74
CA ILE A 17 -0.94 -4.49 -11.45
C ILE A 17 -0.92 -6.03 -11.48
N ASP A 18 -0.12 -6.62 -12.36
CA ASP A 18 -0.14 -8.06 -12.66
C ASP A 18 0.35 -8.98 -11.53
N ASP A 19 1.19 -8.46 -10.62
CA ASP A 19 1.86 -9.22 -9.56
C ASP A 19 1.26 -8.97 -8.17
N LEU A 20 -0.01 -8.58 -8.10
CA LEU A 20 -0.71 -8.45 -6.83
C LEU A 20 -1.01 -9.82 -6.22
N ALA A 21 -0.71 -9.96 -4.92
CA ALA A 21 -1.14 -11.12 -4.17
C ALA A 21 -2.67 -11.27 -4.18
N LEU A 22 -3.18 -12.50 -4.39
CA LEU A 22 -4.61 -12.78 -4.51
C LEU A 22 -5.45 -12.20 -3.36
N HIS A 23 -5.00 -12.39 -2.12
CA HIS A 23 -5.67 -11.82 -0.94
C HIS A 23 -5.76 -10.28 -1.03
N THR A 24 -4.68 -9.62 -1.46
CA THR A 24 -4.68 -8.17 -1.63
C THR A 24 -5.62 -7.70 -2.73
N VAL A 25 -5.77 -8.46 -3.82
CA VAL A 25 -6.78 -8.19 -4.86
C VAL A 25 -8.19 -8.20 -4.27
N GLU A 26 -8.52 -9.22 -3.45
CA GLU A 26 -9.82 -9.29 -2.78
C GLU A 26 -10.07 -8.10 -1.84
N VAL A 27 -9.04 -7.68 -1.09
CA VAL A 27 -9.14 -6.48 -0.23
C VAL A 27 -9.30 -5.20 -1.06
N LEU A 28 -8.61 -5.07 -2.20
CA LEU A 28 -8.76 -3.92 -3.10
C LEU A 28 -10.17 -3.85 -3.71
N GLU A 29 -10.76 -4.97 -4.08
CA GLU A 29 -12.14 -5.03 -4.56
C GLU A 29 -13.13 -4.55 -3.48
N GLN A 30 -12.93 -4.95 -2.22
CA GLN A 30 -13.73 -4.44 -1.09
C GLN A 30 -13.49 -2.94 -0.84
N ALA A 31 -12.27 -2.47 -1.08
CA ALA A 31 -11.88 -1.07 -0.89
C ALA A 31 -12.65 -0.10 -1.81
N ARG A 32 -13.24 -0.61 -2.91
CA ARG A 32 -14.11 0.19 -3.78
C ARG A 32 -15.33 0.77 -3.05
N ALA A 33 -15.82 0.06 -2.04
CA ALA A 33 -16.94 0.53 -1.22
C ALA A 33 -16.50 1.37 0.00
N CYS A 34 -15.20 1.63 0.18
CA CYS A 34 -14.68 2.37 1.34
C CYS A 34 -14.98 3.89 1.20
N PRO A 35 -15.76 4.50 2.11
CA PRO A 35 -16.14 5.91 2.01
C PRO A 35 -14.95 6.87 1.94
N GLU A 36 -13.89 6.58 2.70
CA GLU A 36 -12.67 7.41 2.73
C GLU A 36 -11.94 7.42 1.37
N LEU A 37 -11.88 6.27 0.70
CA LEU A 37 -11.28 6.16 -0.63
C LEU A 37 -12.20 6.76 -1.72
N ILE A 38 -13.52 6.77 -1.49
CA ILE A 38 -14.47 7.50 -2.36
C ILE A 38 -14.28 9.01 -2.21
N SER A 39 -14.15 9.53 -1.00
CA SER A 39 -13.90 10.96 -0.74
C SER A 39 -12.49 11.42 -1.17
N GLY A 40 -11.59 10.46 -1.36
CA GLY A 40 -10.18 10.70 -1.60
C GLY A 40 -9.40 10.91 -0.30
N VAL A 41 -8.29 10.20 -0.19
CA VAL A 41 -7.34 10.31 0.91
C VAL A 41 -6.28 11.32 0.51
N ASP A 42 -6.21 12.43 1.26
CA ASP A 42 -5.15 13.43 1.09
C ASP A 42 -3.79 12.83 1.44
N LEU A 43 -2.83 12.96 0.54
CA LEU A 43 -1.49 12.44 0.75
C LEU A 43 -0.58 13.43 1.48
N ASP A 44 -0.97 14.71 1.58
CA ASP A 44 -0.14 15.73 2.21
C ASP A 44 -0.07 15.56 3.75
N ILE A 45 -0.95 14.75 4.33
CA ILE A 45 -0.91 14.37 5.76
C ILE A 45 0.04 13.19 6.05
N TYR A 46 0.57 12.54 5.00
CA TYR A 46 1.47 11.39 5.15
C TYR A 46 2.92 11.82 4.94
N ASN A 47 3.82 11.15 5.65
CA ASN A 47 5.26 11.39 5.50
C ASN A 47 5.72 10.97 4.10
N VAL A 48 6.69 11.73 3.59
CA VAL A 48 7.47 11.36 2.41
C VAL A 48 8.80 10.80 2.90
N GLU A 49 9.13 9.61 2.43
CA GLU A 49 10.37 8.91 2.74
C GLU A 49 11.10 8.56 1.44
N GLY A 50 12.42 8.36 1.50
CA GLY A 50 13.15 7.75 0.39
C GLY A 50 12.78 6.27 0.25
N SER A 51 12.79 5.75 -0.97
CA SER A 51 12.47 4.34 -1.27
C SER A 51 13.27 3.34 -0.40
N SER A 52 14.54 3.64 -0.13
CA SER A 52 15.41 2.79 0.69
C SER A 52 14.95 2.68 2.15
N SER A 53 14.51 3.80 2.75
CA SER A 53 13.92 3.85 4.09
C SER A 53 12.57 3.14 4.11
N MET A 54 11.73 3.38 3.10
CA MET A 54 10.44 2.70 2.96
C MET A 54 10.60 1.18 2.87
N ARG A 55 11.61 0.70 2.14
CA ARG A 55 11.92 -0.73 2.04
C ARG A 55 12.24 -1.33 3.42
N GLN A 56 13.14 -0.70 4.18
CA GLN A 56 13.49 -1.14 5.53
C GLN A 56 12.27 -1.16 6.45
N PHE A 57 11.38 -0.16 6.34
CA PHE A 57 10.14 -0.10 7.08
C PHE A 57 9.21 -1.29 6.73
N VAL A 58 9.03 -1.58 5.44
CA VAL A 58 8.21 -2.70 4.95
C VAL A 58 8.76 -4.04 5.42
N GLU A 59 10.05 -4.28 5.28
CA GLU A 59 10.73 -5.49 5.75
C GLU A 59 10.58 -5.68 7.28
N TYR A 60 10.76 -4.59 8.05
CA TYR A 60 10.56 -4.62 9.50
C TYR A 60 9.12 -4.99 9.89
N ARG A 61 8.13 -4.45 9.17
CA ARG A 61 6.71 -4.77 9.38
C ARG A 61 6.38 -6.21 9.06
N MET A 62 6.92 -6.75 7.96
CA MET A 62 6.82 -8.17 7.62
C MET A 62 7.36 -9.04 8.74
N GLY A 63 8.60 -8.79 9.20
CA GLY A 63 9.21 -9.57 10.28
C GLY A 63 8.41 -9.50 11.58
N THR A 64 7.84 -8.35 11.90
CA THR A 64 6.99 -8.17 13.09
C THR A 64 5.66 -8.91 12.99
N LEU A 65 4.99 -8.86 11.83
CA LEU A 65 3.75 -9.60 11.61
C LEU A 65 3.99 -11.11 11.59
N GLY A 66 5.06 -11.57 10.94
CA GLY A 66 5.45 -12.97 10.92
C GLY A 66 5.68 -13.55 12.32
N ARG A 67 6.32 -12.80 13.22
CA ARG A 67 6.47 -13.20 14.64
C ARG A 67 5.14 -13.36 15.39
N SER A 68 4.08 -12.70 14.93
CA SER A 68 2.72 -12.80 15.49
C SER A 68 1.82 -13.82 14.77
N GLY A 69 2.37 -14.61 13.85
CA GLY A 69 1.60 -15.57 13.05
C GLY A 69 0.68 -14.91 12.02
N ARG A 70 0.96 -13.66 11.64
CA ARG A 70 0.18 -12.90 10.67
C ARG A 70 0.98 -12.70 9.39
N ALA A 71 0.32 -12.83 8.25
CA ALA A 71 0.92 -12.57 6.94
C ALA A 71 0.66 -11.14 6.47
N LEU A 72 1.64 -10.58 5.78
CA LEU A 72 1.50 -9.37 4.95
C LEU A 72 1.60 -9.80 3.49
N HIS A 73 0.48 -9.86 2.79
CA HIS A 73 0.38 -10.38 1.43
C HIS A 73 0.87 -9.32 0.42
N GLY A 74 1.75 -9.71 -0.50
CA GLY A 74 2.36 -8.84 -1.53
C GLY A 74 3.66 -8.13 -1.09
N VAL A 75 4.21 -8.51 0.06
CA VAL A 75 5.38 -7.81 0.62
C VAL A 75 6.69 -8.08 -0.12
N GLU A 76 6.85 -9.28 -0.67
CA GLU A 76 8.06 -9.65 -1.42
C GLU A 76 8.14 -8.83 -2.72
N GLU A 77 7.05 -8.78 -3.48
CA GLU A 77 6.93 -8.00 -4.71
C GLU A 77 7.06 -6.49 -4.42
N CYS A 78 6.48 -6.02 -3.32
CA CYS A 78 6.65 -4.64 -2.87
C CYS A 78 8.12 -4.28 -2.64
N THR A 79 8.84 -5.15 -1.93
CA THR A 79 10.25 -4.94 -1.55
C THR A 79 11.13 -4.90 -2.80
N LEU A 80 10.90 -5.82 -3.75
CA LEU A 80 11.59 -5.86 -5.04
C LEU A 80 11.34 -4.61 -5.88
N LYS A 81 10.12 -4.07 -5.87
CA LYS A 81 9.80 -2.82 -6.58
C LYS A 81 10.48 -1.61 -5.97
N LEU A 82 10.49 -1.52 -4.63
CA LEU A 82 11.18 -0.46 -3.92
C LEU A 82 12.70 -0.50 -4.15
N GLU A 83 13.29 -1.69 -4.24
CA GLU A 83 14.72 -1.87 -4.55
C GLU A 83 15.12 -1.39 -5.95
N ARG A 84 14.18 -1.34 -6.90
CA ARG A 84 14.44 -0.86 -8.27
C ARG A 84 14.38 0.67 -8.40
N LEU A 85 13.91 1.36 -7.37
CA LEU A 85 13.86 2.83 -7.34
C LEU A 85 15.19 3.38 -6.83
N GLU A 86 15.51 4.62 -7.22
CA GLU A 86 16.65 5.33 -6.62
C GLU A 86 16.46 5.46 -5.10
N PRO A 87 17.52 5.35 -4.27
CA PRO A 87 17.40 5.25 -2.81
C PRO A 87 16.63 6.40 -2.14
N ASP A 88 16.66 7.59 -2.73
CA ASP A 88 16.01 8.82 -2.29
C ASP A 88 14.72 9.13 -3.06
N HIS A 89 14.28 8.26 -3.98
CA HIS A 89 13.02 8.40 -4.70
C HIS A 89 11.87 8.60 -3.71
N PRO A 90 11.07 9.66 -3.84
CA PRO A 90 10.10 10.04 -2.83
C PRO A 90 8.88 9.11 -2.87
N VAL A 91 8.64 8.44 -1.75
CA VAL A 91 7.56 7.48 -1.57
C VAL A 91 6.76 7.83 -0.33
N SER A 92 5.46 7.57 -0.37
CA SER A 92 4.61 7.56 0.82
C SER A 92 3.89 6.23 0.94
N TRP A 93 3.35 5.96 2.12
CA TRP A 93 2.51 4.80 2.34
C TRP A 93 1.19 5.22 2.99
N VAL A 94 0.10 4.62 2.54
CA VAL A 94 -1.24 4.82 3.11
C VAL A 94 -1.74 3.49 3.63
N ALA A 95 -2.19 3.46 4.87
CA ALA A 95 -2.83 2.29 5.48
C ALA A 95 -4.29 2.60 5.80
N LYS A 96 -5.21 1.73 5.33
CA LYS A 96 -6.65 1.87 5.55
C LYS A 96 -7.27 0.55 5.98
N LYS A 97 -8.21 0.62 6.93
CA LYS A 97 -9.02 -0.53 7.33
C LYS A 97 -10.08 -0.79 6.26
N VAL A 98 -10.13 -2.02 5.76
CA VAL A 98 -11.13 -2.48 4.78
C VAL A 98 -11.72 -3.78 5.31
N GLY A 99 -12.95 -3.70 5.80
CA GLY A 99 -13.56 -4.80 6.55
C GLY A 99 -12.72 -5.14 7.79
N ASN A 100 -12.30 -6.41 7.89
CA ASN A 100 -11.41 -6.88 8.95
C ASN A 100 -9.91 -6.80 8.57
N ASN A 101 -9.59 -6.37 7.35
CA ASN A 101 -8.23 -6.30 6.84
C ASN A 101 -7.67 -4.89 6.94
N ILE A 102 -6.35 -4.78 6.81
CA ILE A 102 -5.65 -3.52 6.57
C ILE A 102 -5.11 -3.60 5.15
N LEU A 103 -5.53 -2.67 4.31
CA LEU A 103 -4.95 -2.39 3.00
C LEU A 103 -3.82 -1.38 3.17
N ILE A 104 -2.67 -1.65 2.58
CA ILE A 104 -1.52 -0.76 2.55
C ILE A 104 -1.19 -0.46 1.09
N LEU A 105 -1.06 0.81 0.75
CA LEU A 105 -0.67 1.28 -0.58
C LEU A 105 0.68 1.98 -0.46
N ILE A 106 1.62 1.57 -1.31
CA ILE A 106 2.90 2.27 -1.49
C ILE A 106 2.78 3.17 -2.70
N ILE A 107 3.11 4.44 -2.53
CA ILE A 107 2.73 5.50 -3.46
C ILE A 107 3.99 6.21 -3.95
N ASP A 108 4.11 6.28 -5.27
CA ASP A 108 5.09 7.12 -5.93
C ASP A 108 4.68 8.59 -5.79
N ARG A 109 5.48 9.38 -5.08
CA ARG A 109 5.18 10.80 -4.84
C ARG A 109 5.57 11.70 -5.99
N GLU A 110 6.29 11.22 -7.01
CA GLU A 110 6.52 11.98 -8.24
C GLU A 110 5.33 11.79 -9.18
N LEU A 111 4.97 10.52 -9.44
CA LEU A 111 3.96 10.12 -10.42
C LEU A 111 2.52 10.17 -9.89
N ASP A 112 2.33 10.35 -8.58
CA ASP A 112 1.02 10.31 -7.90
C ASP A 112 0.26 9.00 -8.19
N SER A 113 1.00 7.88 -8.18
CA SER A 113 0.50 6.56 -8.55
C SER A 113 0.88 5.51 -7.51
N VAL A 114 0.16 4.39 -7.51
CA VAL A 114 0.46 3.28 -6.59
C VAL A 114 1.55 2.41 -7.21
N ILE A 115 2.67 2.26 -6.51
CA ILE A 115 3.77 1.34 -6.85
C ILE A 115 3.34 -0.10 -6.61
N HIS A 116 2.77 -0.34 -5.42
CA HIS A 116 2.25 -1.65 -5.04
C HIS A 116 1.22 -1.54 -3.92
N ALA A 117 0.42 -2.59 -3.76
CA ALA A 117 -0.50 -2.75 -2.67
C ALA A 117 -0.19 -4.02 -1.90
N MET A 118 -0.36 -3.96 -0.58
CA MET A 118 -0.23 -5.09 0.32
C MET A 118 -1.44 -5.15 1.24
N SER A 119 -1.70 -6.30 1.83
CA SER A 119 -2.76 -6.40 2.82
C SER A 119 -2.45 -7.40 3.93
N THR A 120 -2.98 -7.16 5.12
CA THR A 120 -2.93 -8.15 6.20
C THR A 120 -4.14 -9.05 6.15
N ALA A 121 -3.97 -10.36 6.35
CA ALA A 121 -5.07 -11.22 6.76
C ALA A 121 -5.35 -10.98 8.26
N SER A 122 -6.63 -10.78 8.60
CA SER A 122 -7.07 -10.93 9.98
C SER A 122 -7.36 -12.40 10.24
N ASN A 123 -6.87 -12.95 11.34
CA ASN A 123 -7.48 -14.15 11.88
C ASN A 123 -8.86 -13.74 12.38
N SER A 124 -9.90 -14.39 11.89
CA SER A 124 -11.22 -14.35 12.52
C SER A 124 -11.02 -14.63 14.01
N ALA A 125 -11.40 -13.68 14.87
CA ALA A 125 -11.55 -13.94 16.29
C ALA A 125 -12.81 -14.78 16.52
#